data_AF-A0AAD7WTK7-F1
#
_entry.id   AF-A0AAD7WTK7-F1
#
_cell.length_a   1.000
_cell.length_b   1.000
_cell.length_c   1.000
_cell.angle_alpha   90.00
_cell.angle_beta   90.00
_cell.angle_gamma   90.00
#
_symmetry.space_group_name_H-M   'P 1'
#
loop_
_entity.id
_entity.type
_entity.pdbx_description
1 polymer ?
#
loop_
_entity_poly.entity_id
_entity_poly.type
_entity_poly.pdbx_seq_one_letter_code
_entity_poly.pdbx_strand_id
1 'polypeptide(L)'
;MAYTHLSGYYFVQCLGKNLTSTPPQVIIDSVTDSVIGHNGDIAGKPHVSSDGRYMVTPNPRYRQVSVQAITLQGELQLSRQLYTTLHVSDLTFQPSFTESNQYAIVATSKTRTDLLISDLSTGKSEVLKNLKDPIPSKSWPWSEANRVVVSSGLFGQYLVTPSAESLFVLNGKQNSPHCEVSDIKRGNTVVWVGEV
;
A
#
# COMPACT_ATOMS: atom_id res chain seq x y z
N MET A 1 3.39 -10.82 -0.34
CA MET A 1 3.64 -11.28 1.04
C MET A 1 3.82 -10.05 1.90
N ALA A 2 3.32 -10.09 3.13
CA ALA A 2 3.60 -9.13 4.19
C ALA A 2 3.87 -9.88 5.50
N TYR A 3 4.54 -9.23 6.45
CA TYR A 3 4.91 -9.79 7.74
C TYR A 3 4.48 -8.84 8.86
N THR A 4 3.98 -9.39 9.96
CA THR A 4 3.75 -8.64 11.21
C THR A 4 4.67 -9.15 12.31
N HIS A 5 5.41 -8.25 12.94
CA HIS A 5 6.25 -8.57 14.09
C HIS A 5 5.45 -8.66 15.40
N LEU A 6 4.20 -8.17 15.41
CA LEU A 6 3.34 -8.18 16.60
C LEU A 6 2.96 -9.62 17.01
N SER A 7 2.66 -10.47 16.01
CA SER A 7 2.25 -11.86 16.21
C SER A 7 3.16 -12.87 15.51
N GLY A 8 4.17 -12.42 14.74
CA GLY A 8 5.08 -13.31 14.03
C GLY A 8 4.44 -14.06 12.87
N TYR A 9 3.49 -13.45 12.15
CA TYR A 9 2.78 -14.10 11.04
C TYR A 9 3.15 -13.49 9.68
N TYR A 10 3.21 -14.35 8.66
CA TYR A 10 3.28 -13.97 7.27
C TYR A 10 1.89 -14.08 6.61
N PHE A 11 1.52 -13.05 5.86
CA PHE A 11 0.33 -13.02 5.03
C PHE A 11 0.74 -13.13 3.56
N VAL A 12 0.30 -14.20 2.89
CA VAL A 12 0.69 -14.48 1.50
C VAL A 12 -0.55 -14.55 0.63
N GLN A 13 -0.58 -13.73 -0.41
CA GLN A 13 -1.59 -13.84 -1.46
C GLN A 13 -1.32 -15.11 -2.28
N CYS A 14 -2.32 -15.99 -2.39
CA CYS A 14 -2.24 -17.12 -3.31
C CYS A 14 -2.56 -16.68 -4.74
N LEU A 15 -2.01 -17.38 -5.73
CA LEU A 15 -2.45 -17.25 -7.12
C LEU A 15 -3.50 -18.35 -7.38
N GLY A 16 -4.74 -17.95 -7.63
CA GLY A 16 -5.82 -18.88 -7.94
C GLY A 16 -5.67 -19.46 -9.34
N LYS A 17 -6.03 -20.74 -9.52
CA LYS A 17 -6.08 -21.39 -10.86
C LYS A 17 -7.21 -20.85 -11.74
N ASN A 18 -8.30 -20.38 -11.13
CA ASN A 18 -9.48 -19.86 -11.82
C ASN A 18 -9.57 -18.35 -11.68
N LEU A 19 -9.78 -17.66 -12.82
CA LEU A 19 -10.03 -16.21 -12.88
C LEU A 19 -11.31 -15.79 -12.15
N THR A 20 -12.18 -16.68 -11.69
CA THR A 20 -13.47 -16.33 -11.08
C THR A 20 -13.49 -16.37 -9.55
N SER A 21 -12.58 -17.11 -8.92
CA SER A 21 -12.49 -17.20 -7.46
C SER A 21 -11.52 -16.14 -6.93
N THR A 22 -11.89 -15.45 -5.85
CA THR A 22 -11.00 -14.59 -5.07
C THR A 22 -9.89 -15.46 -4.49
N PRO A 23 -8.64 -15.34 -4.95
CA PRO A 23 -7.56 -16.17 -4.43
C PRO A 23 -7.40 -15.84 -2.94
N PRO A 24 -7.45 -16.85 -2.05
CA PRO A 24 -7.36 -16.59 -0.63
C PRO A 24 -5.97 -16.09 -0.28
N GLN A 25 -5.90 -15.29 0.78
CA GLN A 25 -4.64 -15.07 1.49
C GLN A 25 -4.46 -16.20 2.52
N VAL A 26 -3.25 -16.75 2.63
CA VAL A 26 -2.88 -17.69 3.68
C VAL A 26 -2.10 -16.99 4.78
N ILE A 27 -2.27 -17.48 6.01
CA ILE A 27 -1.56 -17.03 7.20
C ILE A 27 -0.58 -18.13 7.58
N ILE A 28 0.70 -17.78 7.63
CA ILE A 28 1.80 -18.70 7.96
C ILE A 28 2.44 -18.23 9.26
N ASP A 29 2.60 -19.14 10.20
CA ASP A 29 3.38 -18.89 11.42
C ASP A 29 4.88 -18.91 11.11
N SER A 30 5.58 -17.82 11.44
CA SER A 30 7.01 -17.68 11.19
C SER A 30 7.89 -18.58 12.05
N VAL A 31 7.36 -19.12 13.16
CA VAL A 31 8.12 -20.01 14.06
C VAL A 31 8.03 -21.46 13.62
N THR A 32 6.84 -21.90 13.21
CA THR A 32 6.58 -23.30 12.85
C THR A 32 6.61 -23.58 11.34
N ASP A 33 6.75 -22.55 10.50
CA ASP A 33 6.63 -22.61 9.05
C ASP A 33 5.32 -23.27 8.56
N SER A 34 4.28 -23.25 9.39
CA SER A 34 3.00 -23.92 9.13
C SER A 34 1.91 -22.94 8.70
N VAL A 35 1.01 -23.40 7.83
CA VAL A 35 -0.20 -22.64 7.47
C VAL A 35 -1.20 -22.80 8.62
N ILE A 36 -1.45 -21.71 9.34
CA ILE A 36 -2.33 -21.69 10.52
C ILE A 36 -3.75 -21.24 10.19
N GLY A 37 -3.98 -20.70 8.99
CA GLY A 37 -5.30 -20.29 8.56
C GLY A 37 -5.33 -19.56 7.22
N HIS A 38 -6.53 -19.09 6.88
CA HIS A 38 -6.80 -18.30 5.69
C HIS A 38 -7.42 -16.97 6.09
N ASN A 39 -6.99 -15.88 5.45
CA ASN A 39 -7.70 -14.62 5.47
C ASN A 39 -8.73 -14.65 4.33
N GLY A 40 -9.90 -15.19 4.65
CA GLY A 40 -11.01 -15.38 3.72
C GLY A 40 -11.57 -14.07 3.16
N ASP A 41 -12.22 -14.14 2.00
CA ASP A 41 -12.93 -13.02 1.33
C ASP A 41 -12.10 -11.78 0.97
N ILE A 42 -10.78 -11.82 1.12
CA ILE A 42 -9.86 -10.75 0.75
C ILE A 42 -8.88 -11.24 -0.30
N ALA A 43 -8.83 -10.51 -1.42
CA ALA A 43 -7.92 -10.78 -2.53
C ALA A 43 -6.99 -9.59 -2.75
N GLY A 44 -5.74 -9.87 -3.10
CA GLY A 44 -4.71 -8.87 -3.36
C GLY A 44 -3.47 -9.05 -2.50
N LYS A 45 -2.44 -8.26 -2.78
CA LYS A 45 -1.18 -8.27 -2.02
C LYS A 45 -1.42 -7.54 -0.70
N PRO A 46 -1.19 -8.17 0.46
CA PRO A 46 -1.31 -7.48 1.75
C PRO A 46 -0.12 -6.53 1.98
N HIS A 47 -0.37 -5.45 2.71
CA HIS A 47 0.61 -4.51 3.24
C HIS A 47 0.38 -4.38 4.74
N VAL A 48 1.42 -4.42 5.56
CA VAL A 48 1.32 -4.32 7.03
C VAL A 48 1.98 -3.03 7.50
N SER A 49 1.37 -2.34 8.46
CA SER A 49 1.92 -1.12 9.06
C SER A 49 3.21 -1.40 9.82
N SER A 50 4.05 -0.39 9.97
CA SER A 50 5.36 -0.54 10.62
C SER A 50 5.30 -1.00 12.07
N ASP A 51 4.17 -0.83 12.75
CA ASP A 51 3.89 -1.31 14.11
C ASP A 51 3.13 -2.65 14.17
N GLY A 52 2.87 -3.26 13.00
CA GLY A 52 2.23 -4.56 12.89
C GLY A 52 0.74 -4.60 13.25
N ARG A 53 0.09 -3.44 13.51
CA ARG A 53 -1.31 -3.36 13.99
C ARG A 53 -2.35 -3.28 12.88
N TYR A 54 -1.97 -2.88 11.67
CA TYR A 54 -2.87 -2.77 10.54
C TYR A 54 -2.39 -3.62 9.36
N MET A 55 -3.33 -4.31 8.72
CA MET A 55 -3.14 -4.91 7.42
C MET A 55 -4.09 -4.26 6.41
N VAL A 56 -3.54 -3.82 5.30
CA VAL A 56 -4.27 -3.16 4.23
C VAL A 56 -4.04 -3.93 2.94
N THR A 57 -5.14 -4.33 2.29
CA THR A 57 -5.10 -5.08 1.03
C THR A 57 -5.91 -4.36 -0.04
N PRO A 58 -5.27 -3.78 -1.07
CA PRO A 58 -5.97 -3.29 -2.24
C PRO A 58 -6.48 -4.47 -3.08
N ASN A 59 -7.76 -4.41 -3.49
CA ASN A 59 -8.34 -5.41 -4.36
C ASN A 59 -7.81 -5.25 -5.79
N PRO A 60 -7.32 -6.31 -6.45
CA PRO A 60 -6.72 -6.19 -7.78
C PRO A 60 -7.75 -5.95 -8.90
N ARG A 61 -9.04 -6.20 -8.65
CA ARG A 61 -10.11 -6.12 -9.66
C ARG A 61 -11.09 -5.00 -9.38
N TYR A 62 -11.47 -4.88 -8.12
CA TYR A 62 -12.44 -3.89 -7.66
C TYR A 62 -11.70 -2.66 -7.14
N ARG A 63 -12.34 -1.48 -7.23
CA ARG A 63 -11.79 -0.24 -6.70
C ARG A 63 -12.07 -0.14 -5.20
N GLN A 64 -11.49 -1.08 -4.47
CA GLN A 64 -11.74 -1.30 -3.07
C GLN A 64 -10.43 -1.60 -2.35
N VAL A 65 -10.31 -1.12 -1.11
CA VAL A 65 -9.20 -1.41 -0.22
C VAL A 65 -9.77 -1.94 1.09
N SER A 66 -9.36 -3.15 1.49
CA SER A 66 -9.75 -3.74 2.77
C SER A 66 -8.75 -3.34 3.84
N VAL A 67 -9.24 -2.87 4.98
CA VAL A 67 -8.46 -2.51 6.17
C VAL A 67 -8.83 -3.45 7.31
N GLN A 68 -7.84 -4.19 7.80
CA GLN A 68 -7.97 -5.10 8.93
C GLN A 68 -7.06 -4.63 10.08
N ALA A 69 -7.58 -4.68 11.30
CA ALA A 69 -6.76 -4.57 12.50
C ALA A 69 -6.20 -5.95 12.85
N ILE A 70 -4.96 -5.98 13.36
CA ILE A 70 -4.28 -7.16 13.87
C ILE A 70 -4.26 -7.04 15.39
N THR A 71 -4.87 -7.99 16.09
CA THR A 71 -4.82 -8.03 17.56
C THR A 71 -3.46 -8.49 18.05
N LEU A 72 -3.18 -8.34 19.36
CA LEU A 72 -1.95 -8.85 19.97
C LEU A 72 -1.79 -10.37 19.81
N GLN A 73 -2.89 -11.10 19.73
CA GLN A 73 -2.94 -12.54 19.48
C GLN A 73 -2.77 -12.89 17.99
N GLY A 74 -2.68 -11.88 17.11
CA GLY A 74 -2.57 -12.04 15.68
C GLY A 74 -3.88 -12.36 14.97
N GLU A 75 -5.02 -12.12 15.63
CA GLU A 75 -6.34 -12.26 14.99
C GLU A 75 -6.58 -11.08 14.04
N LEU A 76 -7.16 -11.39 12.88
CA LEU A 76 -7.53 -10.39 11.89
C LEU A 76 -8.98 -9.96 12.09
N GLN A 77 -9.19 -8.66 12.30
CA GLN A 77 -10.52 -8.07 12.42
C GLN A 77 -10.76 -7.08 11.28
N LEU A 78 -11.79 -7.31 10.46
CA LEU A 78 -12.16 -6.36 9.42
C LEU A 78 -12.64 -5.06 10.06
N SER A 79 -11.81 -4.02 9.95
CA SER A 79 -12.11 -2.70 10.49
C SER A 79 -12.96 -1.89 9.51
N ARG A 80 -12.57 -1.86 8.24
CA ARG A 80 -13.26 -1.05 7.22
C ARG A 80 -12.98 -1.54 5.80
N GLN A 81 -13.94 -1.31 4.91
CA GLN A 81 -13.73 -1.36 3.47
C GLN A 81 -13.80 0.06 2.89
N LEU A 82 -12.73 0.48 2.21
CA LEU A 82 -12.64 1.78 1.56
C LEU A 82 -12.94 1.62 0.07
N TYR A 83 -13.96 2.33 -0.42
CA TYR A 83 -14.25 2.40 -1.85
C TYR A 83 -13.52 3.58 -2.46
N THR A 84 -12.80 3.35 -3.56
CA THR A 84 -11.97 4.36 -4.23
C THR A 84 -12.37 4.52 -5.69
N THR A 85 -12.00 5.64 -6.31
CA THR A 85 -12.15 5.87 -7.75
C THR A 85 -10.93 5.36 -8.53
N LEU A 86 -9.86 4.97 -7.83
CA LEU A 86 -8.59 4.52 -8.38
C LEU A 86 -8.56 2.99 -8.52
N HIS A 87 -7.97 2.51 -9.61
CA HIS A 87 -7.36 1.17 -9.60
C HIS A 87 -5.99 1.31 -8.93
N VAL A 88 -5.82 0.72 -7.74
CA VAL A 88 -4.60 0.88 -6.95
C VAL A 88 -3.44 0.15 -7.65
N SER A 89 -2.32 0.86 -7.84
CA SER A 89 -1.06 0.31 -8.35
C SER A 89 -0.19 -0.20 -7.21
N ASP A 90 0.06 0.68 -6.23
CA ASP A 90 0.86 0.41 -5.06
C ASP A 90 0.30 1.17 -3.85
N LEU A 91 0.73 0.77 -2.65
CA LEU A 91 0.29 1.34 -1.39
C LEU A 91 1.42 1.34 -0.37
N THR A 92 1.56 2.44 0.37
CA THR A 92 2.45 2.54 1.53
C THR A 92 1.71 3.15 2.72
N PHE A 93 2.22 2.87 3.91
CA PHE A 93 1.81 3.58 5.13
C PHE A 93 2.62 4.86 5.29
N GLN A 94 1.96 5.87 5.84
CA GLN A 94 2.55 7.11 6.34
C GLN A 94 2.06 7.30 7.78
N PRO A 95 2.95 7.49 8.77
CA PRO A 95 2.52 7.85 10.12
C PRO A 95 1.58 9.05 10.12
N SER A 96 0.50 8.97 10.90
CA SER A 96 -0.44 10.09 11.02
C SER A 96 0.24 11.25 11.74
N PHE A 97 0.04 12.47 11.21
CA PHE A 97 0.55 13.71 11.81
C PHE A 97 -0.42 14.35 12.79
N THR A 98 -1.65 13.83 12.87
CA THR A 98 -2.71 14.35 13.74
C THR A 98 -3.04 13.41 14.89
N GLU A 99 -2.91 12.11 14.68
CA GLU A 99 -3.28 11.09 15.67
C GLU A 99 -2.07 10.22 16.03
N SER A 100 -1.78 10.13 17.32
CA SER A 100 -0.68 9.29 17.82
C SER A 100 -0.96 7.82 17.55
N ASN A 101 0.07 7.04 17.21
CA ASN A 101 -0.04 5.60 16.97
C ASN A 101 -1.00 5.21 15.84
N GLN A 102 -1.26 6.13 14.91
CA GLN A 102 -2.15 5.93 13.77
C GLN A 102 -1.39 6.15 12.46
N TYR A 103 -1.99 5.72 11.35
CA TYR A 103 -1.42 5.86 10.01
C TYR A 103 -2.44 6.43 9.04
N ALA A 104 -1.94 7.09 8.01
CA ALA A 104 -2.61 7.20 6.74
C ALA A 104 -2.06 6.15 5.77
N ILE A 105 -2.91 5.69 4.86
CA ILE A 105 -2.48 4.97 3.67
C ILE A 105 -2.34 5.94 2.51
N VAL A 106 -1.28 5.77 1.72
CA VAL A 106 -1.08 6.48 0.46
C VAL A 106 -1.08 5.45 -0.65
N ALA A 107 -2.03 5.58 -1.58
CA ALA A 107 -2.23 4.64 -2.68
C ALA A 107 -2.09 5.34 -4.04
N THR A 108 -1.29 4.74 -4.92
CA THR A 108 -1.08 5.22 -6.29
C THR A 108 -2.10 4.62 -7.24
N SER A 109 -2.37 5.30 -8.35
CA SER A 109 -3.22 4.76 -9.41
C SER A 109 -2.43 4.05 -10.51
N LYS A 110 -2.97 2.95 -11.03
CA LYS A 110 -2.48 2.26 -12.25
C LYS A 110 -2.67 3.08 -13.51
N THR A 111 -3.68 3.94 -13.56
CA THR A 111 -4.12 4.60 -14.81
C THR A 111 -4.37 6.11 -14.68
N ARG A 112 -4.49 6.63 -13.46
CA ARG A 112 -4.75 8.06 -13.23
C ARG A 112 -3.51 8.77 -12.71
N THR A 113 -3.55 10.10 -12.82
CA THR A 113 -2.57 11.04 -12.29
C THR A 113 -2.69 11.26 -10.78
N ASP A 114 -3.73 10.73 -10.15
CA ASP A 114 -4.08 11.06 -8.77
C ASP A 114 -3.54 10.03 -7.77
N LEU A 115 -3.33 10.46 -6.52
CA LEU A 115 -3.08 9.61 -5.37
C LEU A 115 -4.22 9.71 -4.37
N LEU A 116 -4.53 8.61 -3.71
CA LEU A 116 -5.44 8.58 -2.58
C LEU A 116 -4.64 8.61 -1.29
N ILE A 117 -4.99 9.53 -0.38
CA ILE A 117 -4.51 9.56 1.00
C ILE A 117 -5.72 9.30 1.89
N SER A 118 -5.65 8.29 2.75
CA SER A 118 -6.77 7.94 3.64
C SER A 118 -6.26 7.71 5.06
N ASP A 119 -6.72 8.53 5.99
CA ASP A 119 -6.38 8.40 7.40
C ASP A 119 -7.16 7.22 8.02
N LEU A 120 -6.45 6.27 8.64
CA LEU A 120 -7.05 5.02 9.11
C LEU A 120 -7.89 5.21 10.39
N SER A 121 -7.57 6.19 11.23
CA SER A 121 -8.30 6.43 12.48
C SER A 121 -9.66 7.09 12.19
N THR A 122 -9.65 8.13 11.35
CA THR A 122 -10.83 8.92 11.01
C THR A 122 -11.60 8.34 9.82
N GLY A 123 -10.92 7.65 8.91
CA GLY A 123 -11.46 7.25 7.60
C GLY A 123 -11.53 8.37 6.57
N LYS A 124 -11.10 9.59 6.94
CA LYS A 124 -11.13 10.73 6.04
C LYS A 124 -10.17 10.46 4.89
N SER A 125 -10.69 10.63 3.67
CA SER A 125 -9.93 10.40 2.45
C SER A 125 -9.81 11.68 1.64
N GLU A 126 -8.62 11.91 1.10
CA GLU A 126 -8.25 13.03 0.24
C GLU A 126 -7.62 12.50 -1.04
N VAL A 127 -7.82 13.22 -2.14
CA VAL A 127 -7.21 12.88 -3.43
C VAL A 127 -6.22 13.97 -3.80
N LEU A 128 -4.93 13.63 -3.82
CA LEU A 128 -3.91 14.51 -4.35
C LEU A 128 -3.90 14.41 -5.88
N LYS A 129 -4.13 15.55 -6.54
CA LYS A 129 -4.22 15.68 -8.00
C LYS A 129 -2.95 16.26 -8.60
N ASN A 130 -2.94 16.39 -9.93
CA ASN A 130 -1.93 17.11 -10.70
C ASN A 130 -0.52 16.50 -10.68
N LEU A 131 -0.41 15.18 -10.49
CA LEU A 131 0.84 14.48 -10.86
C LEU A 131 0.79 14.11 -12.34
N LYS A 132 1.85 13.48 -12.84
CA LYS A 132 1.91 12.96 -14.22
C LYS A 132 1.45 11.52 -14.32
N ASP A 133 1.24 11.07 -15.56
CA ASP A 133 0.75 9.75 -15.87
C ASP A 133 1.68 8.64 -15.35
N PRO A 134 1.14 7.54 -14.82
CA PRO A 134 1.94 6.36 -14.47
C PRO A 134 2.55 5.72 -15.73
N ILE A 135 3.58 4.91 -15.55
CA ILE A 135 4.11 4.07 -16.64
C ILE A 135 2.98 3.15 -17.12
N PRO A 136 2.66 3.06 -18.41
CA PRO A 136 1.65 2.12 -18.90
C PRO A 136 1.93 0.70 -18.41
N SER A 137 0.95 -0.01 -17.84
CA SER A 137 1.22 -1.32 -17.20
C SER A 137 1.85 -2.34 -18.16
N LYS A 138 1.52 -2.27 -19.46
CA LYS A 138 2.12 -3.11 -20.52
C LYS A 138 3.62 -2.84 -20.75
N SER A 139 4.11 -1.65 -20.41
CA SER A 139 5.53 -1.29 -20.53
C SER A 139 6.33 -1.53 -19.24
N TRP A 140 5.71 -2.12 -18.21
CA TRP A 140 6.38 -2.52 -16.96
C TRP A 140 6.11 -4.00 -16.62
N PRO A 141 6.82 -4.95 -17.23
CA PRO A 141 6.56 -6.39 -17.06
C PRO A 141 7.07 -6.96 -15.73
N TRP A 142 7.83 -6.18 -14.95
CA TRP A 142 8.54 -6.66 -13.77
C TRP A 142 7.68 -6.74 -12.51
N SER A 143 6.55 -6.01 -12.47
CA SER A 143 5.66 -5.93 -11.31
C SER A 143 4.27 -5.49 -11.73
N GLU A 144 3.25 -5.93 -10.99
CA GLU A 144 1.87 -5.45 -11.10
C GLU A 144 1.71 -3.97 -10.72
N ALA A 145 2.64 -3.45 -9.90
CA ALA A 145 2.72 -2.04 -9.54
C ALA A 145 3.52 -1.30 -10.63
N ASN A 146 2.81 -0.60 -11.52
CA ASN A 146 3.40 0.23 -12.58
C ASN A 146 3.68 1.68 -12.13
N ARG A 147 3.33 2.00 -10.88
CA ARG A 147 3.67 3.23 -10.18
C ARG A 147 3.81 2.94 -8.69
N VAL A 148 5.05 2.87 -8.21
CA VAL A 148 5.34 2.65 -6.79
C VAL A 148 5.13 3.91 -5.95
N VAL A 149 4.92 3.73 -4.65
CA VAL A 149 5.03 4.83 -3.66
C VAL A 149 5.84 4.34 -2.48
N VAL A 150 6.87 5.10 -2.11
CA VAL A 150 7.84 4.70 -1.10
C VAL A 150 7.92 5.78 -0.02
N SER A 151 7.60 5.44 1.22
CA SER A 151 7.77 6.32 2.37
C SER A 151 9.24 6.37 2.81
N SER A 152 9.66 7.53 3.31
CA SER A 152 10.98 7.75 3.92
C SER A 152 11.18 7.03 5.26
N GLY A 153 10.15 6.39 5.80
CA GLY A 153 10.24 5.54 7.00
C GLY A 153 9.39 6.02 8.16
N LEU A 154 9.63 5.47 9.36
CA LEU A 154 8.81 5.70 10.55
C LEU A 154 8.83 7.17 11.04
N PHE A 155 9.95 7.86 10.88
CA PHE A 155 10.12 9.27 11.27
C PHE A 155 10.11 10.21 10.06
N GLY A 156 9.97 9.64 8.86
CA GLY A 156 10.04 10.35 7.61
C GLY A 156 8.72 11.06 7.27
N GLN A 157 8.81 12.33 6.84
CA GLN A 157 7.65 13.09 6.37
C GLN A 157 7.45 13.05 4.87
N TYR A 158 8.40 12.48 4.13
CA TYR A 158 8.41 12.51 2.68
C TYR A 158 8.06 11.16 2.08
N LEU A 159 7.37 11.21 0.94
CA LEU A 159 7.07 10.05 0.10
C LEU A 159 7.65 10.33 -1.27
N VAL A 160 8.03 9.28 -2.00
CA VAL A 160 8.40 9.40 -3.41
C VAL A 160 7.50 8.52 -4.25
N THR A 161 7.00 9.07 -5.34
CA THR A 161 6.30 8.31 -6.38
C THR A 161 6.76 8.77 -7.77
N PRO A 162 7.10 7.84 -8.66
CA PRO A 162 7.44 8.20 -10.02
C PRO A 162 6.21 8.34 -10.93
N SER A 163 6.46 8.88 -12.11
CA SER A 163 5.56 8.92 -13.26
C SER A 163 6.29 8.33 -14.48
N ALA A 164 5.68 8.36 -15.66
CA ALA A 164 6.31 7.89 -16.89
C ALA A 164 7.63 8.61 -17.22
N GLU A 165 7.73 9.90 -16.90
CA GLU A 165 8.82 10.79 -17.32
C GLU A 165 9.31 11.74 -16.20
N SER A 166 8.90 11.52 -14.96
CA SER A 166 9.35 12.31 -13.82
C SER A 166 9.26 11.55 -12.51
N LEU A 167 9.84 12.13 -11.45
CA LEU A 167 9.74 11.63 -10.09
C LEU A 167 9.25 12.75 -9.18
N PHE A 168 8.30 12.44 -8.31
CA PHE A 168 7.73 13.40 -7.36
C PHE A 168 8.15 13.05 -5.94
N VAL A 169 8.70 14.03 -5.23
CA VAL A 169 8.79 14.00 -3.77
C VAL A 169 7.55 14.69 -3.22
N LEU A 170 6.84 14.04 -2.31
CA LEU A 170 5.62 14.54 -1.70
C LEU A 170 5.86 14.81 -0.22
N ASN A 171 5.26 15.87 0.31
CA ASN A 171 5.20 16.14 1.74
C ASN A 171 3.93 15.49 2.32
N GLY A 172 4.10 14.42 3.10
CA GLY A 172 3.00 13.69 3.73
C GLY A 172 2.31 14.45 4.85
N LYS A 173 2.93 15.49 5.43
CA LYS A 173 2.29 16.35 6.44
C LYS A 173 1.35 17.37 5.82
N GLN A 174 1.73 17.89 4.64
CA GLN A 174 0.97 18.90 3.91
C GLN A 174 0.06 18.30 2.83
N ASN A 175 0.12 16.99 2.60
CA ASN A 175 -0.55 16.29 1.51
C ASN A 175 -0.32 16.97 0.15
N SER A 176 0.90 17.42 -0.13
CA SER A 176 1.22 18.22 -1.31
C SER A 176 2.52 17.77 -2.00
N PRO A 177 2.70 18.04 -3.30
CA PRO A 177 3.98 17.85 -3.96
C PRO A 177 5.01 18.81 -3.37
N HIS A 178 6.17 18.28 -2.98
CA HIS A 178 7.30 19.07 -2.50
C HIS A 178 8.22 19.48 -3.65
N CYS A 179 8.60 18.53 -4.50
CA CYS A 179 9.35 18.80 -5.71
C CYS A 179 9.08 17.77 -6.81
N GLU A 180 9.36 18.17 -8.05
CA GLU A 180 9.38 17.30 -9.22
C GLU A 180 10.80 17.25 -9.80
N VAL A 181 11.29 16.05 -10.07
CA VAL A 181 12.51 15.80 -10.83
C VAL A 181 12.08 15.29 -12.21
N SER A 182 12.21 16.15 -13.21
CA SER A 182 11.86 15.86 -14.61
C SER A 182 12.89 14.95 -15.30
N ASP A 183 12.54 14.45 -16.49
CA ASP A 183 13.39 13.63 -17.37
C ASP A 183 13.85 12.29 -16.78
N ILE A 184 13.18 11.83 -15.72
CA ILE A 184 13.34 10.48 -15.18
C ILE A 184 12.42 9.53 -15.93
N LYS A 185 12.96 8.91 -16.98
CA LYS A 185 12.18 8.02 -17.87
C LYS A 185 12.05 6.62 -17.29
N ARG A 186 10.80 6.12 -17.22
CA ARG A 186 10.47 4.75 -16.78
C ARG A 186 11.02 4.39 -15.39
N GLY A 187 11.18 5.38 -14.51
CA GLY A 187 11.56 5.14 -13.11
C GLY A 187 10.41 4.44 -12.39
N ASN A 188 10.62 3.24 -11.86
CA ASN A 188 9.61 2.56 -11.03
C ASN A 188 10.24 1.76 -9.87
N THR A 189 11.50 2.07 -9.57
CA THR A 189 12.23 1.52 -8.45
C THR A 189 12.86 2.69 -7.73
N VAL A 190 12.48 2.86 -6.46
CA VAL A 190 12.89 3.97 -5.62
C VAL A 190 13.28 3.40 -4.28
N VAL A 191 14.41 3.84 -3.74
CA VAL A 191 14.91 3.44 -2.43
C VAL A 191 15.43 4.69 -1.73
N TRP A 192 15.10 4.84 -0.46
CA TRP A 192 15.69 5.85 0.41
C TRP A 192 17.02 5.31 0.95
N VAL A 193 18.08 6.12 0.87
CA VAL A 193 19.42 5.77 1.34
C VAL A 193 19.77 6.69 2.52
N GLY A 194 20.10 6.08 3.66
CA GLY A 194 20.40 6.78 4.92
C GLY A 194 19.39 6.51 6.02
N GLU A 195 19.80 6.69 7.28
CA GLU A 195 18.89 6.69 8.43
C GLU A 195 18.12 8.03 8.45
N VAL A 196 16.80 7.96 8.66
CA VAL A 196 15.90 9.10 8.85
C VAL A 196 15.38 9.08 10.27
#